data_AF-A0A1I1KSM1-F1
#
_entry.id   AF-A0A1I1KSM1-F1
#
_cell.length_a   1.000
_cell.length_b   1.000
_cell.length_c   1.000
_cell.angle_alpha   90.00
_cell.angle_beta   90.00
_cell.angle_gamma   90.00
#
_symmetry.space_group_name_H-M   'P 1'
#
loop_
_entity.id
_entity.type
_entity.pdbx_description
1 polymer ?
#
loop_
_entity_poly.entity_id
_entity_poly.type
_entity_poly.pdbx_seq_one_letter_code
_entity_poly.pdbx_strand_id
1 'polypeptide(L)'
;MTVTVQLIEAKNGIVSKTSKLCKVKGAIPVYADDGSAALFHARDITGCSMVRNGEKLIVYVRGAKAISKARVTYATASVGVIPPDAVPLCPMCGPQPWADSQADIRVSGNPKSLAFSLTPNPVSILNAKPSVWLEADVEIID
;
A
#
# COMPACT_ATOMS: atom_id res chain seq x y z
N MET A 1 -11.30 -6.98 0.58
CA MET A 1 -10.00 -6.72 -0.08
C MET A 1 -9.00 -7.79 0.32
N THR A 2 -8.26 -8.30 -0.65
CA THR A 2 -7.10 -9.20 -0.49
C THR A 2 -5.87 -8.46 -1.01
N VAL A 3 -4.76 -8.51 -0.29
CA VAL A 3 -3.50 -7.89 -0.70
C VAL A 3 -2.37 -8.90 -0.58
N THR A 4 -1.59 -9.06 -1.64
CA THR A 4 -0.37 -9.87 -1.64
C THR A 4 0.83 -8.94 -1.69
N VAL A 5 1.73 -9.03 -0.71
CA VAL A 5 2.87 -8.11 -0.58
C VAL A 5 4.18 -8.86 -0.75
N GLN A 6 5.08 -8.27 -1.53
CA GLN A 6 6.45 -8.70 -1.75
C GLN A 6 7.41 -7.55 -1.40
N LEU A 7 8.56 -7.91 -0.84
CA LEU A 7 9.68 -7.00 -0.64
C LEU A 7 10.72 -7.27 -1.73
N ILE A 8 11.09 -6.23 -2.45
CA ILE A 8 12.19 -6.27 -3.40
C ILE A 8 13.39 -5.58 -2.78
N GLU A 9 14.52 -6.25 -2.82
CA GLU A 9 15.82 -5.75 -2.38
C GLU A 9 16.72 -5.60 -3.59
N ALA A 10 17.34 -4.44 -3.75
CA ALA A 10 18.28 -4.16 -4.82
C ALA A 10 19.62 -3.67 -4.29
N LYS A 11 20.69 -4.04 -5.01
CA LYS A 11 22.05 -3.61 -4.75
C LYS A 11 22.69 -3.20 -6.08
N ASN A 12 23.31 -2.01 -6.10
CA ASN A 12 23.97 -1.47 -7.29
C ASN A 12 23.08 -1.44 -8.54
N GLY A 13 21.78 -1.12 -8.38
CA GLY A 13 20.81 -1.06 -9.47
C GLY A 13 20.31 -2.42 -9.99
N ILE A 14 20.68 -3.52 -9.34
CA ILE A 14 20.24 -4.88 -9.70
C ILE A 14 19.40 -5.45 -8.55
N VAL A 15 18.25 -6.05 -8.87
CA VAL A 15 17.44 -6.79 -7.91
C VAL A 15 18.25 -7.98 -7.40
N SER A 16 18.58 -7.97 -6.11
CA SER A 16 19.33 -9.05 -5.47
C SER A 16 18.41 -10.09 -4.82
N LYS A 17 17.20 -9.71 -4.44
CA LYS A 17 16.25 -10.62 -3.78
C LYS A 17 14.81 -10.14 -3.90
N THR A 18 13.91 -11.09 -4.07
CA THR A 18 12.46 -10.90 -3.98
C THR A 18 11.92 -11.82 -2.89
N SER A 19 11.28 -11.25 -1.87
CA SER A 19 10.76 -11.98 -0.72
C SER A 19 9.26 -11.77 -0.58
N LYS A 20 8.47 -12.85 -0.64
CA LYS A 20 7.04 -12.76 -0.33
C LYS A 20 6.85 -12.52 1.16
N LEU A 21 6.21 -11.41 1.52
CA LEU A 21 5.98 -11.04 2.93
C LEU A 21 4.69 -11.64 3.47
N CYS A 22 3.56 -11.38 2.81
CA CYS A 22 2.27 -11.79 3.32
C CYS A 22 1.20 -11.85 2.21
N LYS A 23 0.11 -12.53 2.50
CA LYS A 23 -1.17 -12.40 1.81
C LYS A 23 -2.25 -12.18 2.86
N VAL A 24 -2.80 -10.98 2.93
CA VAL A 24 -3.80 -10.59 3.93
C VAL A 24 -5.16 -10.35 3.29
N LYS A 25 -6.21 -10.58 4.05
CA LYS A 25 -7.60 -10.33 3.65
C LYS A 25 -8.30 -9.55 4.74
N GLY A 26 -9.07 -8.53 4.37
CA GLY A 26 -9.81 -7.70 5.30
C GLY A 26 -10.99 -6.97 4.65
N ALA A 27 -11.90 -6.53 5.50
CA ALA A 27 -12.99 -5.63 5.12
C ALA A 27 -12.45 -4.19 5.01
N ILE A 28 -12.85 -3.50 3.96
CA ILE A 28 -12.55 -2.09 3.74
C ILE A 28 -13.88 -1.31 3.70
N PRO A 29 -13.88 -0.02 4.06
CA PRO A 29 -15.07 0.80 3.93
C PRO A 29 -15.41 1.01 2.46
N VAL A 30 -16.72 1.04 2.19
CA VAL A 30 -17.31 1.36 0.89
C VAL A 30 -18.16 2.61 1.05
N TYR A 31 -17.79 3.69 0.37
CA TYR A 31 -18.46 4.98 0.48
C TYR A 31 -19.36 5.26 -0.73
N ALA A 32 -20.45 5.99 -0.51
CA ALA A 32 -21.18 6.63 -1.58
C ALA A 32 -20.47 7.96 -1.93
N ASP A 33 -20.17 8.15 -3.20
CA ASP A 33 -19.46 9.33 -3.72
C ASP A 33 -20.44 10.23 -4.51
N ASP A 34 -20.34 11.54 -4.33
CA ASP A 34 -21.14 12.53 -5.06
C ASP A 34 -20.59 12.85 -6.46
N GLY A 35 -19.40 12.35 -6.80
CA GLY A 35 -18.75 12.53 -8.10
C GLY A 35 -17.43 13.29 -8.03
N SER A 36 -17.09 13.85 -6.86
CA SER A 36 -15.76 14.40 -6.57
C SER A 36 -14.90 13.30 -5.93
N ALA A 37 -13.63 13.12 -6.32
CA ALA A 37 -12.79 12.09 -5.71
C ALA A 37 -12.67 12.36 -4.19
N ALA A 38 -13.53 11.73 -3.40
CA ALA A 38 -13.55 11.97 -1.97
C ALA A 38 -12.25 11.43 -1.39
N LEU A 39 -11.58 12.24 -0.57
CA LEU A 39 -10.52 11.76 0.32
C LEU A 39 -11.20 10.86 1.37
N PHE A 40 -11.45 9.61 1.00
CA PHE A 40 -12.12 8.68 1.89
C PHE A 40 -11.10 7.98 2.79
N HIS A 41 -11.43 7.88 4.08
CA HIS A 41 -10.55 7.30 5.08
C HIS A 41 -10.36 5.80 4.81
N ALA A 42 -9.16 5.43 4.40
CA ALA A 42 -8.76 4.04 4.26
C ALA A 42 -8.75 3.33 5.62
N ARG A 43 -9.12 2.04 5.62
CA ARG A 43 -9.07 1.21 6.82
C ARG A 43 -7.90 0.24 6.76
N ASP A 44 -7.28 0.06 7.92
CA ASP A 44 -6.18 -0.87 8.12
C ASP A 44 -6.65 -2.33 8.04
N ILE A 45 -5.89 -3.15 7.31
CA ILE A 45 -5.97 -4.61 7.28
C ILE A 45 -4.78 -5.15 8.05
N THR A 46 -5.06 -5.81 9.17
CA THR A 46 -4.03 -6.39 10.05
C THR A 46 -3.52 -7.73 9.53
N GLY A 47 -2.34 -8.14 10.02
CA GLY A 47 -1.81 -9.50 9.81
C GLY A 47 -0.63 -9.58 8.84
N CYS A 48 -0.13 -8.46 8.33
CA CYS A 48 1.09 -8.41 7.55
C CYS A 48 2.27 -7.95 8.42
N SER A 49 3.41 -8.65 8.29
CA SER A 49 4.63 -8.32 9.02
C SER A 49 5.85 -8.82 8.25
N MET A 50 7.01 -8.26 8.56
CA MET A 50 8.29 -8.73 8.04
C MET A 50 9.33 -8.83 9.16
N VAL A 51 10.44 -9.53 8.91
CA VAL A 51 11.58 -9.57 9.81
C VAL A 51 12.71 -8.72 9.23
N ARG A 52 13.25 -7.79 10.02
CA ARG A 52 14.41 -6.97 9.69
C ARG A 52 15.34 -6.94 10.89
N ASN A 53 16.62 -7.27 10.69
CA ASN A 53 17.63 -7.27 11.76
C ASN A 53 17.22 -8.10 13.00
N GLY A 54 16.46 -9.18 12.82
CA GLY A 54 15.94 -10.01 13.91
C GLY A 54 14.67 -9.48 14.57
N GLU A 55 14.21 -8.28 14.22
CA GLU A 55 12.99 -7.66 14.75
C GLU A 55 11.81 -7.85 13.80
N LYS A 56 10.61 -8.06 14.38
CA LYS A 56 9.37 -8.15 13.62
C LYS A 56 8.79 -6.76 13.42
N LEU A 57 8.75 -6.30 12.18
CA LEU A 57 8.15 -5.04 11.77
C LEU A 57 6.73 -5.24 11.25
N ILE A 58 5.84 -4.32 11.61
CA ILE A 58 4.47 -4.29 11.07
C ILE A 58 4.53 -3.70 9.65
N VAL A 59 3.89 -4.40 8.73
CA VAL A 59 3.60 -3.87 7.39
C VAL A 59 2.17 -3.36 7.44
N TYR A 60 1.98 -2.04 7.36
CA TYR A 60 0.64 -1.48 7.27
C TYR A 60 0.08 -1.77 5.88
N VAL A 61 -1.19 -2.15 5.85
CA VAL A 61 -1.96 -2.38 4.62
C VAL A 61 -3.26 -1.64 4.80
N ARG A 62 -3.63 -0.77 3.86
CA ARG A 62 -4.82 0.07 3.95
C ARG A 62 -5.55 0.08 2.63
N GLY A 63 -6.86 0.23 2.69
CA GLY A 63 -7.63 0.48 1.48
C GLY A 63 -9.05 0.97 1.75
N ALA A 64 -9.68 1.43 0.69
CA ALA A 64 -11.07 1.85 0.67
C ALA A 64 -11.61 1.88 -0.76
N LYS A 65 -12.92 1.82 -0.88
CA LYS A 65 -13.66 1.88 -2.15
C LYS A 65 -14.72 2.97 -2.05
N ALA A 66 -15.01 3.65 -3.16
CA ALA A 66 -16.15 4.54 -3.26
C ALA A 66 -16.88 4.33 -4.59
N ILE A 67 -18.20 4.52 -4.58
CA ILE A 67 -19.07 4.35 -5.75
C ILE A 67 -19.86 5.64 -5.95
N SER A 68 -19.67 6.27 -7.10
CA SER A 68 -20.34 7.51 -7.44
C SER A 68 -21.71 7.29 -8.05
N LYS A 69 -22.59 8.31 -7.93
CA LYS A 69 -23.91 8.33 -8.58
C LYS A 69 -23.82 8.19 -10.10
N ALA A 70 -22.74 8.67 -10.71
CA ALA A 70 -22.49 8.54 -12.14
C ALA A 70 -22.01 7.13 -12.56
N ARG A 71 -22.12 6.14 -11.67
CA ARG A 71 -21.60 4.77 -11.87
C ARG A 71 -20.11 4.79 -12.20
N VAL A 72 -19.34 5.48 -11.38
CA VAL A 72 -17.87 5.41 -11.40
C VAL A 72 -17.44 4.82 -10.08
N THR A 73 -16.52 3.87 -10.12
CA THR A 73 -15.94 3.30 -8.91
C THR A 73 -14.51 3.79 -8.73
N TYR A 74 -14.21 4.24 -7.52
CA TYR A 74 -12.87 4.59 -7.08
C TYR A 74 -12.39 3.57 -6.06
N ALA A 75 -11.11 3.23 -6.12
CA ALA A 75 -10.47 2.43 -5.07
C ALA A 75 -9.08 2.97 -4.79
N THR A 76 -8.73 3.01 -3.51
CA THR A 76 -7.38 3.34 -3.04
C THR A 76 -6.84 2.18 -2.23
N ALA A 77 -5.55 1.93 -2.34
CA ALA A 77 -4.84 1.06 -1.43
C ALA A 77 -3.40 1.52 -1.25
N SER A 78 -2.86 1.28 -0.06
CA SER A 78 -1.47 1.52 0.27
C SER A 78 -0.91 0.41 1.15
N VAL A 79 0.39 0.18 0.99
CA VAL A 79 1.18 -0.66 1.87
C VAL A 79 2.44 0.07 2.28
N GLY A 80 2.96 -0.23 3.45
CA GLY A 80 4.28 0.25 3.80
C GLY A 80 4.80 -0.24 5.14
N VAL A 81 6.04 0.13 5.42
CA VAL A 81 6.77 -0.24 6.61
C VAL A 81 7.50 0.99 7.12
N ILE A 82 7.19 1.39 8.36
CA ILE A 82 7.93 2.41 9.08
C ILE A 82 8.68 1.68 10.20
N PRO A 83 10.01 1.56 10.11
CA PRO A 83 10.79 0.96 11.18
C PRO A 83 10.86 1.91 12.40
N PRO A 84 11.10 1.40 13.62
CA PRO A 84 11.14 2.22 14.84
C PRO A 84 12.21 3.31 14.84
N ASP A 85 13.30 3.11 14.09
CA ASP A 85 14.43 4.02 13.93
C ASP A 85 14.25 5.02 12.78
N ALA A 86 13.07 5.07 12.15
CA ALA A 86 12.79 5.98 11.05
C ALA A 86 12.86 7.45 11.48
N VAL A 87 13.80 8.18 10.88
CA VAL A 87 13.98 9.62 11.11
C VAL A 87 13.03 10.41 10.19
N PRO A 88 12.33 11.44 10.69
CA PRO A 88 11.57 12.38 9.86
C PRO A 88 12.45 13.18 8.90
N LEU A 89 11.94 13.52 7.70
CA LEU A 89 12.63 14.43 6.78
C LEU A 89 12.61 15.90 7.23
N CYS A 90 11.68 16.25 8.12
CA CYS A 90 11.55 17.59 8.67
C CYS A 90 11.00 17.54 10.11
N PRO A 91 11.21 18.60 10.92
CA PRO A 91 10.77 18.62 12.33
C PRO A 91 9.27 18.43 12.56
N MET A 92 8.44 18.79 11.57
CA MET A 92 6.97 18.68 11.61
C MET A 92 6.45 17.47 10.81
N CYS A 93 7.35 16.73 10.16
CA CYS A 93 7.00 15.59 9.32
C CYS A 93 6.89 14.33 10.19
N GLY A 94 6.03 13.39 9.77
CA GLY A 94 6.05 12.04 10.34
C GLY A 94 7.34 11.28 10.00
N PRO A 95 7.61 10.17 10.70
CA PRO A 95 8.70 9.27 10.35
C PRO A 95 8.54 8.79 8.90
N GLN A 96 9.64 8.75 8.15
CA GLN A 96 9.59 8.26 6.77
C GLN A 96 9.38 6.75 6.74
N PRO A 97 8.50 6.25 5.86
CA PRO A 97 8.49 4.84 5.53
C PRO A 97 9.86 4.42 4.97
N TRP A 98 10.31 3.26 5.40
CA TRP A 98 11.46 2.61 4.78
C TRP A 98 11.13 2.07 3.39
N ALA A 99 9.90 1.58 3.22
CA ALA A 99 9.32 1.25 1.94
C ALA A 99 7.80 1.43 2.02
N ASP A 100 7.23 2.03 0.99
CA ASP A 100 5.78 2.18 0.84
C ASP A 100 5.41 2.22 -0.64
N SER A 101 4.18 1.79 -0.92
CA SER A 101 3.60 1.73 -2.25
C SER A 101 2.12 2.05 -2.17
N GLN A 102 1.60 2.76 -3.16
CA GLN A 102 0.20 3.15 -3.19
C GLN A 102 -0.33 3.21 -4.62
N ALA A 103 -1.65 3.12 -4.77
CA ALA A 103 -2.34 3.37 -6.02
C ALA A 103 -3.78 3.81 -5.76
N ASP A 104 -4.23 4.70 -6.64
CA ASP A 104 -5.62 5.11 -6.77
C ASP A 104 -6.09 4.72 -8.17
N ILE A 105 -7.21 4.01 -8.25
CA ILE A 105 -7.81 3.63 -9.53
C ILE A 105 -9.21 4.20 -9.67
N ARG A 106 -9.58 4.52 -10.91
CA ARG A 106 -10.92 4.94 -11.30
C ARG A 106 -11.37 4.06 -12.45
N VAL A 107 -12.53 3.43 -12.30
CA VAL A 107 -13.12 2.57 -13.33
C VAL A 107 -14.57 2.97 -13.59
N SER A 108 -15.04 2.73 -14.81
CA SER A 108 -16.45 2.89 -15.15
C SER A 108 -17.28 1.73 -14.60
N GLY A 109 -18.53 2.02 -14.25
CA GLY A 109 -19.47 1.08 -13.66
C GLY A 109 -19.27 0.85 -12.16
N ASN A 110 -19.93 -0.20 -11.68
CA ASN A 110 -19.74 -0.78 -10.35
C ASN A 110 -19.36 -2.26 -10.49
N PRO A 111 -18.08 -2.55 -10.82
CA PRO A 111 -17.66 -3.92 -11.03
C PRO A 111 -17.65 -4.68 -9.70
N LYS A 112 -18.06 -5.96 -9.77
CA LYS A 112 -18.04 -6.88 -8.62
C LYS A 112 -16.64 -7.21 -8.13
N SER A 113 -15.63 -7.04 -9.00
CA SER A 113 -14.23 -7.26 -8.67
C SER A 113 -13.35 -6.18 -9.29
N LEU A 114 -12.31 -5.78 -8.55
CA LEU A 114 -11.27 -4.85 -8.95
C LEU A 114 -9.91 -5.47 -8.64
N ALA A 115 -8.99 -5.41 -9.59
CA ALA A 115 -7.61 -5.84 -9.40
C ALA A 115 -6.65 -4.78 -9.92
N PHE A 116 -5.62 -4.46 -9.14
CA PHE A 116 -4.59 -3.47 -9.51
C PHE A 116 -3.32 -3.66 -8.68
N SER A 117 -2.19 -3.21 -9.22
CA SER A 117 -0.89 -3.24 -8.52
C SER A 117 -0.55 -1.87 -7.95
N LEU A 118 0.14 -1.86 -6.82
CA LEU A 118 0.58 -0.63 -6.17
C LEU A 118 1.86 -0.10 -6.80
N THR A 119 1.98 1.22 -6.88
CA THR A 119 3.18 1.88 -7.38
C THR A 119 4.13 2.19 -6.22
N PRO A 120 5.39 1.75 -6.25
CA PRO A 120 6.39 2.10 -5.25
C PRO A 120 6.61 3.61 -5.13
N ASN A 121 6.79 4.10 -3.90
CA ASN A 121 7.15 5.49 -3.64
C ASN A 121 8.64 5.73 -3.96
N PRO A 122 8.98 6.54 -4.98
CA PRO A 122 10.38 6.76 -5.36
C PRO A 122 11.22 7.38 -4.23
N VAL A 123 10.63 8.20 -3.37
CA VAL A 123 11.35 8.85 -2.26
C VAL A 123 11.84 7.82 -1.26
N SER A 124 11.01 6.82 -0.95
CA SER A 124 11.38 5.75 -0.03
C SER A 124 12.47 4.85 -0.60
N ILE A 125 12.42 4.55 -1.90
CA ILE A 125 13.47 3.79 -2.60
C ILE A 125 14.82 4.49 -2.51
N LEU A 126 14.84 5.81 -2.74
CA LEU A 126 16.06 6.62 -2.73
C LEU A 126 16.67 6.72 -1.33
N ASN A 127 15.85 6.69 -0.28
CA ASN A 127 16.31 6.84 1.10
C ASN A 127 16.59 5.50 1.80
N ALA A 128 16.09 4.39 1.27
CA ALA A 128 16.33 3.07 1.82
C ALA A 128 17.79 2.63 1.63
N LYS A 129 18.43 2.21 2.74
CA LYS A 129 19.76 1.58 2.74
C LYS A 129 19.68 0.20 3.42
N PRO A 130 19.80 -0.91 2.68
CA PRO A 130 19.90 -1.03 1.22
C PRO A 130 18.62 -0.58 0.49
N SER A 131 18.70 -0.37 -0.84
CA SER A 131 17.55 0.01 -1.65
C SER A 131 16.49 -1.08 -1.62
N VAL A 132 15.28 -0.72 -1.18
CA VAL A 132 14.14 -1.64 -1.12
C VAL A 132 12.86 -0.97 -1.59
N TRP A 133 11.90 -1.76 -2.05
CA TRP A 133 10.52 -1.34 -2.25
C TRP A 133 9.54 -2.49 -2.00
N LEU A 134 8.28 -2.13 -1.84
CA LEU A 134 7.19 -3.10 -1.77
C LEU A 134 6.51 -3.20 -3.13
N GLU A 135 6.33 -4.42 -3.60
CA GLU A 135 5.38 -4.71 -4.68
C GLU A 135 4.14 -5.34 -4.06
N ALA A 136 2.97 -4.84 -4.45
CA ALA A 136 1.74 -5.38 -3.91
C ALA A 136 0.63 -5.41 -4.95
N ASP A 137 -0.05 -6.54 -5.01
CA ASP A 137 -1.25 -6.74 -5.81
C ASP A 137 -2.48 -6.73 -4.92
N VAL A 138 -3.47 -5.94 -5.33
CA VAL A 138 -4.71 -5.71 -4.60
C VAL A 138 -5.87 -6.29 -5.39
N GLU A 139 -6.74 -7.00 -4.67
CA GLU A 139 -8.01 -7.50 -5.19
C GLU A 139 -9.14 -7.06 -4.24
N ILE A 140 -10.16 -6.39 -4.77
CA ILE A 140 -11.36 -5.99 -4.03
C ILE A 140 -12.54 -6.73 -4.65
N ILE A 141 -13.27 -7.49 -3.82
CA ILE A 141 -14.48 -8.22 -4.20
C ILE A 141 -15.61 -7.68 -3.32
N ASP A 142 -16.75 -7.37 -3.94
CA ASP A 142 -18.00 -6.98 -3.27
C ASP A 142 -18.71 -8.16 -2.60
#